data_AF-A0AAU7IEV3-F1
#
_entry.id   AF-A0AAU7IEV3-F1
#
_cell.length_a   1.000
_cell.length_b   1.000
_cell.length_c   1.000
_cell.angle_alpha   90.00
_cell.angle_beta   90.00
_cell.angle_gamma   90.00
#
_symmetry.space_group_name_H-M   'P 1'
#
loop_
_entity.id
_entity.type
_entity.pdbx_description
1 polymer ?
#
loop_
_entity_poly.entity_id
_entity_poly.type
_entity_poly.pdbx_seq_one_letter_code
_entity_poly.pdbx_strand_id
1 'polypeptide(L)'
;MDLSQLSCVELMQLNQLTLDELERRDVIRTRNNPVCEYTEWLVAEKMQMELAPPSTKGYDATTSEGRKIQIKSRKNNLRNKSLVLGIIRNYELNQFNELIAVIYNHDFSIRYAISIPHELVKEYGFYNKHQNGYTLRISNLLLKDPRVTDLIEFFEPDTARSSKENTVKPDSNIIRDVQTIGMQTFIEYYQCVESGMDATNLVKKMVTEHPEWKESTARTKASSMRRVFKNDSNIEALKIIYESNHSAITDEIKSKLSTLWSK
;
A
#
# COMPACT_ATOMS: atom_id res chain seq x y z
N MET A 1 -24.28 -9.93 8.13
CA MET A 1 -25.36 -9.44 7.24
C MET A 1 -25.02 -9.90 5.83
N ASP A 2 -25.91 -10.65 5.17
CA ASP A 2 -25.71 -11.01 3.77
C ASP A 2 -26.17 -9.84 2.88
N LEU A 3 -25.21 -9.10 2.31
CA LEU A 3 -25.50 -7.93 1.51
C LEU A 3 -26.07 -8.28 0.12
N SER A 4 -25.96 -9.53 -0.36
CA SER A 4 -26.47 -9.89 -1.68
C SER A 4 -27.99 -9.98 -1.77
N GLN A 5 -28.67 -10.00 -0.61
CA GLN A 5 -30.13 -9.99 -0.54
C GLN A 5 -30.74 -8.58 -0.50
N LEU A 6 -29.92 -7.55 -0.33
CA LEU A 6 -30.39 -6.17 -0.25
C LEU A 6 -30.47 -5.56 -1.65
N SER A 7 -31.56 -4.87 -1.92
CA SER A 7 -31.70 -4.00 -3.09
C SER A 7 -30.71 -2.83 -3.03
N CYS A 8 -30.47 -2.19 -4.17
CA CYS A 8 -29.64 -0.98 -4.23
C CYS A 8 -30.13 0.12 -3.28
N VAL A 9 -31.44 0.28 -3.10
CA VAL A 9 -32.00 1.28 -2.17
C VAL A 9 -31.71 0.92 -0.72
N GLU A 10 -31.88 -0.35 -0.33
CA GLU A 10 -31.56 -0.82 1.02
C GLU A 10 -30.07 -0.68 1.34
N LEU A 11 -29.19 -0.91 0.36
CA LEU A 11 -27.75 -0.66 0.52
C LEU A 11 -27.44 0.82 0.75
N MET A 12 -28.12 1.72 0.02
CA MET A 12 -27.96 3.16 0.22
C MET A 12 -28.52 3.62 1.58
N GLN A 13 -29.63 3.05 2.03
CA GLN A 13 -30.19 3.30 3.36
C GLN A 13 -29.25 2.81 4.46
N LEU A 14 -28.71 1.59 4.34
CA LEU A 14 -27.71 1.07 5.26
C LEU A 14 -26.48 1.97 5.33
N ASN A 15 -25.99 2.45 4.17
CA ASN A 15 -24.90 3.42 4.13
C ASN A 15 -25.25 4.70 4.90
N GLN A 16 -26.44 5.28 4.72
CA GLN A 16 -26.85 6.47 5.49
C GLN A 16 -26.91 6.19 6.99
N LEU A 17 -27.52 5.08 7.41
CA LEU A 17 -27.60 4.70 8.83
C LEU A 17 -26.22 4.52 9.46
N THR A 18 -25.24 3.97 8.71
CA THR A 18 -23.86 3.87 9.21
C THR A 18 -23.20 5.24 9.37
N LEU A 19 -23.47 6.18 8.46
CA LEU A 19 -22.95 7.55 8.59
C LEU A 19 -23.62 8.31 9.73
N ASP A 20 -24.94 8.14 9.91
CA ASP A 20 -25.69 8.72 11.03
C ASP A 20 -25.10 8.26 12.37
N GLU A 21 -24.80 6.97 12.51
CA GLU A 21 -24.23 6.44 13.75
C GLU A 21 -22.79 6.91 13.98
N LEU A 22 -21.98 7.08 12.93
CA LEU A 22 -20.63 7.64 13.06
C LEU A 22 -20.67 9.11 13.48
N GLU A 23 -21.61 9.89 12.93
CA GLU A 23 -21.80 11.29 13.31
C GLU A 23 -22.31 11.41 14.76
N ARG A 24 -23.26 10.57 15.16
CA ARG A 24 -23.77 10.51 16.55
C ARG A 24 -22.68 10.16 17.57
N ARG A 25 -21.60 9.51 17.13
CA ARG A 25 -20.41 9.17 17.95
C ARG A 25 -19.31 10.23 17.88
N ASP A 26 -19.57 11.36 17.21
CA ASP A 26 -18.61 12.43 16.96
C ASP A 26 -17.34 11.96 16.21
N VAL A 27 -17.46 10.87 15.42
CA VAL A 27 -16.35 10.31 14.62
C VAL A 27 -16.21 11.02 13.28
N ILE A 28 -17.34 11.41 12.68
CA ILE A 28 -17.39 12.20 11.43
C ILE A 28 -18.23 13.46 11.65
N ARG A 29 -17.93 14.52 10.90
CA ARG A 29 -18.49 15.87 11.05
C ARG A 29 -19.21 16.37 9.80
N THR A 30 -18.74 16.03 8.59
CA THR A 30 -19.25 16.62 7.34
C THR A 30 -19.79 15.60 6.33
N ARG A 31 -19.47 14.32 6.49
CA ARG A 31 -19.78 13.22 5.55
C ARG A 31 -19.18 13.38 4.15
N ASN A 32 -18.37 14.43 3.88
CA ASN A 32 -17.76 14.65 2.56
C ASN A 32 -16.76 13.56 2.21
N ASN A 33 -16.00 13.11 3.22
CA ASN A 33 -15.09 11.99 3.07
C ASN A 33 -15.00 11.21 4.38
N PRO A 34 -15.97 10.31 4.66
CA PRO A 34 -16.09 9.62 5.94
C PRO A 34 -14.83 8.84 6.32
N VAL A 35 -14.07 8.32 5.34
CA VAL A 35 -12.83 7.59 5.60
C VAL A 35 -11.70 8.54 6.06
N CYS A 36 -11.58 9.72 5.46
CA CYS A 36 -10.63 10.72 5.94
C CYS A 36 -11.01 11.20 7.35
N GLU A 37 -12.27 11.56 7.56
CA GLU A 37 -12.75 12.07 8.85
C GLU A 37 -12.60 11.02 9.97
N TYR A 38 -12.93 9.75 9.69
CA TYR A 38 -12.65 8.64 10.60
C TYR A 38 -11.15 8.54 10.95
N THR A 39 -10.27 8.73 9.97
CA THR A 39 -8.82 8.64 10.21
C THR A 39 -8.31 9.82 11.02
N GLU A 40 -8.80 11.02 10.74
CA GLU A 40 -8.50 12.21 11.54
C GLU A 40 -8.90 11.98 13.00
N TRP A 41 -10.14 11.53 13.23
CA TRP A 41 -10.64 11.18 14.56
C TRP A 41 -9.78 10.11 15.24
N LEU A 42 -9.47 9.01 14.54
CA LEU A 42 -8.70 7.90 15.09
C LEU A 42 -7.30 8.33 15.52
N VAL A 43 -6.60 9.09 14.67
CA VAL A 43 -5.25 9.61 14.96
C VAL A 43 -5.31 10.58 16.14
N ALA A 44 -6.27 11.51 16.13
CA ALA A 44 -6.41 12.48 17.20
C ALA A 44 -6.73 11.83 18.55
N GLU A 45 -7.64 10.85 18.58
CA GLU A 45 -8.00 10.11 19.79
C GLU A 45 -6.81 9.31 20.35
N LYS A 46 -6.15 8.49 19.50
CA LYS A 46 -5.04 7.64 19.95
C LYS A 46 -3.78 8.40 20.33
N MET A 47 -3.53 9.54 19.70
CA MET A 47 -2.33 10.33 19.93
C MET A 47 -2.60 11.60 20.77
N GLN A 48 -3.79 11.73 21.34
CA GLN A 48 -4.20 12.85 22.19
C GLN A 48 -3.98 14.22 21.53
N MET A 49 -4.32 14.34 20.24
CA MET A 49 -4.22 15.58 19.48
C MET A 49 -5.59 16.29 19.43
N GLU A 50 -5.55 17.60 19.22
CA GLU A 50 -6.74 18.41 18.98
C GLU A 50 -7.01 18.51 17.48
N LEU A 51 -8.22 18.16 17.04
CA LEU A 51 -8.62 18.29 15.64
C LEU A 51 -8.78 19.77 15.25
N ALA A 52 -8.26 20.12 14.09
CA ALA A 52 -8.45 21.44 13.53
C ALA A 52 -9.95 21.70 13.23
N PRO A 53 -10.40 22.97 13.30
CA PRO A 53 -11.74 23.36 12.86
C PRO A 53 -11.97 23.01 11.38
N PRO A 54 -13.21 22.74 10.97
CA PRO A 54 -13.54 22.52 9.56
C PRO A 54 -13.01 23.63 8.66
N SER A 55 -12.61 23.28 7.44
CA SER A 55 -12.03 24.20 6.44
C SER A 55 -10.67 24.83 6.81
N THR A 56 -10.01 24.35 7.87
CA THR A 56 -8.62 24.72 8.16
C THR A 56 -7.71 24.28 7.01
N LYS A 57 -6.80 25.17 6.60
CA LYS A 57 -5.89 24.91 5.48
C LYS A 57 -4.55 24.41 6.00
N GLY A 58 -4.14 23.26 5.47
CA GLY A 58 -2.75 22.79 5.52
C GLY A 58 -2.36 21.97 6.74
N TYR A 59 -3.26 21.72 7.68
CA TYR A 59 -3.12 20.74 8.76
C TYR A 59 -4.51 20.32 9.26
N ASP A 60 -4.58 19.15 9.86
CA ASP A 60 -5.83 18.51 10.30
C ASP A 60 -5.90 18.35 11.83
N ALA A 61 -4.75 18.36 12.53
CA ALA A 61 -4.68 18.30 13.98
C ALA A 61 -3.45 19.03 14.57
N THR A 62 -3.48 19.30 15.87
CA THR A 62 -2.34 19.85 16.62
C THR A 62 -2.03 19.03 17.86
N THR A 63 -0.75 18.84 18.13
CA THR A 63 -0.26 18.23 19.39
C THR A 63 -0.38 19.20 20.57
N SER A 64 -0.24 18.70 21.80
CA SER A 64 -0.13 19.52 23.01
C SER A 64 1.03 20.52 22.98
N GLU A 65 2.06 20.26 22.18
CA GLU A 65 3.22 21.13 21.96
C GLU A 65 2.98 22.17 20.85
N GLY A 66 1.79 22.20 20.26
CA GLY A 66 1.44 23.12 19.17
C GLY A 66 1.99 22.72 17.79
N ARG A 67 2.57 21.51 17.66
CA ARG A 67 3.00 20.98 16.35
C ARG A 67 1.78 20.70 15.48
N LYS A 68 1.80 21.15 14.23
CA LYS A 68 0.73 20.98 13.24
C LYS A 68 0.91 19.70 12.45
N ILE A 69 -0.14 18.90 12.36
CA ILE A 69 -0.12 17.58 11.76
C ILE A 69 -1.11 17.54 10.60
N GLN A 70 -0.64 17.15 9.42
CA GLN A 70 -1.50 16.78 8.30
C GLN A 70 -1.73 15.27 8.36
N ILE A 71 -2.96 14.82 8.20
CA ILE A 71 -3.38 13.43 8.22
C ILE A 71 -3.88 13.07 6.82
N LYS A 72 -3.40 11.94 6.28
CA LYS A 72 -3.89 11.42 5.00
C LYS A 72 -4.20 9.94 5.12
N SER A 73 -5.37 9.57 4.63
CA SER A 73 -5.78 8.18 4.55
C SER A 73 -5.84 7.66 3.13
N ARG A 74 -5.68 6.34 3.00
CA ARG A 74 -6.04 5.58 1.81
C ARG A 74 -6.73 4.29 2.20
N LYS A 75 -7.92 4.08 1.64
CA LYS A 75 -8.58 2.78 1.67
C LYS A 75 -8.24 2.02 0.40
N ASN A 76 -7.50 0.93 0.54
CA ASN A 76 -7.32 0.00 -0.55
C ASN A 76 -8.64 -0.74 -0.81
N ASN A 77 -8.98 -0.92 -2.08
CA ASN A 77 -10.07 -1.81 -2.46
C ASN A 77 -9.52 -2.95 -3.33
N LEU A 78 -10.34 -3.97 -3.59
CA LEU A 78 -9.93 -5.16 -4.33
C LEU A 78 -9.34 -4.84 -5.72
N ARG A 79 -9.72 -3.70 -6.32
CA ARG A 79 -9.30 -3.26 -7.66
C ARG A 79 -8.18 -2.21 -7.64
N ASN A 80 -7.96 -1.53 -6.51
CA ASN A 80 -7.01 -0.43 -6.38
C ASN A 80 -6.27 -0.53 -5.04
N LYS A 81 -4.99 -0.88 -5.12
CA LYS A 81 -4.07 -1.02 -3.99
C LYS A 81 -2.98 0.05 -4.00
N SER A 82 -3.31 1.21 -4.59
CA SER A 82 -2.37 2.31 -4.72
C SER A 82 -2.00 2.85 -3.34
N LEU A 83 -0.70 2.84 -3.06
CA LEU A 83 -0.10 3.47 -1.89
C LEU A 83 0.21 4.96 -2.13
N VAL A 84 -0.34 5.57 -3.19
CA VAL A 84 -0.13 6.98 -3.53
C VAL A 84 -1.14 7.86 -2.82
N LEU A 85 -0.67 8.74 -1.94
CA LEU A 85 -1.47 9.65 -1.13
C LEU A 85 -2.10 10.79 -1.94
N GLY A 86 -3.08 11.45 -1.34
CA GLY A 86 -3.74 12.62 -1.94
C GLY A 86 -2.75 13.76 -2.12
N ILE A 87 -3.04 14.65 -3.06
CA ILE A 87 -2.21 15.81 -3.34
C ILE A 87 -2.03 16.68 -2.07
N ILE A 88 -0.81 17.14 -1.85
CA ILE A 88 -0.39 18.12 -0.85
C ILE A 88 -0.12 19.40 -1.61
N ARG A 89 -1.04 20.35 -1.47
CA ARG A 89 -0.96 21.66 -2.11
C ARG A 89 -0.21 22.61 -1.21
N ASN A 90 0.29 23.71 -1.79
CA ASN A 90 0.96 24.78 -1.04
C ASN A 90 2.10 24.27 -0.14
N TYR A 91 2.82 23.24 -0.59
CA TYR A 91 3.92 22.62 0.17
C TYR A 91 4.91 23.68 0.69
N GLU A 92 5.30 24.62 -0.17
CA GLU A 92 6.26 25.68 0.16
C GLU A 92 5.76 26.67 1.24
N LEU A 93 4.48 26.65 1.62
CA LEU A 93 3.96 27.44 2.74
C LEU A 93 4.22 26.79 4.12
N ASN A 94 4.81 25.60 4.17
CA ASN A 94 5.19 24.90 5.42
C ASN A 94 4.06 24.85 6.47
N GLN A 95 2.84 24.50 6.03
CA GLN A 95 1.64 24.62 6.87
C GLN A 95 1.48 23.52 7.95
N PHE A 96 2.29 22.46 7.86
CA PHE A 96 2.33 21.35 8.81
C PHE A 96 3.78 20.96 9.09
N ASN A 97 4.03 20.40 10.27
CA ASN A 97 5.33 19.90 10.70
C ASN A 97 5.52 18.42 10.33
N GLU A 98 4.46 17.62 10.41
CA GLU A 98 4.48 16.19 10.10
C GLU A 98 3.25 15.77 9.30
N LEU A 99 3.43 14.76 8.46
CA LEU A 99 2.38 14.05 7.76
C LEU A 99 2.19 12.67 8.40
N ILE A 100 1.03 12.42 8.98
CA ILE A 100 0.62 11.08 9.37
C ILE A 100 -0.13 10.44 8.20
N ALA A 101 0.37 9.30 7.72
CA ALA A 101 -0.24 8.53 6.66
C ALA A 101 -0.79 7.21 7.20
N VAL A 102 -2.10 6.98 7.02
CA VAL A 102 -2.76 5.72 7.40
C VAL A 102 -3.30 5.01 6.16
N ILE A 103 -2.84 3.78 5.94
CA ILE A 103 -3.27 2.93 4.83
C ILE A 103 -4.07 1.77 5.40
N TYR A 104 -5.30 1.61 4.93
CA TYR A 104 -6.18 0.52 5.36
C TYR A 104 -6.16 -0.66 4.40
N ASN A 105 -6.34 -1.84 4.96
CA ASN A 105 -6.83 -3.02 4.25
C ASN A 105 -8.33 -2.87 3.91
N HIS A 106 -8.86 -3.80 3.13
CA HIS A 106 -10.25 -3.73 2.65
C HIS A 106 -11.28 -3.76 3.80
N ASP A 107 -10.95 -4.45 4.88
CA ASP A 107 -11.73 -4.64 6.11
C ASP A 107 -11.53 -3.52 7.15
N PHE A 108 -10.84 -2.42 6.77
CA PHE A 108 -10.45 -1.32 7.67
C PHE A 108 -9.40 -1.66 8.73
N SER A 109 -8.77 -2.85 8.71
CA SER A 109 -7.55 -3.06 9.49
C SER A 109 -6.43 -2.14 8.97
N ILE A 110 -5.53 -1.69 9.85
CA ILE A 110 -4.45 -0.79 9.45
C ILE A 110 -3.32 -1.63 8.85
N ARG A 111 -2.93 -1.30 7.62
CA ARG A 111 -1.76 -1.88 6.95
C ARG A 111 -0.48 -1.10 7.26
N TYR A 112 -0.58 0.22 7.23
CA TYR A 112 0.51 1.12 7.60
C TYR A 112 -0.08 2.30 8.37
N ALA A 113 0.56 2.69 9.45
CA ALA A 113 0.38 3.99 10.10
C ALA A 113 1.78 4.54 10.36
N ILE A 114 2.14 5.65 9.71
CA ILE A 114 3.49 6.21 9.80
C ILE A 114 3.45 7.72 9.97
N SER A 115 4.35 8.27 10.79
CA SER A 115 4.64 9.71 10.81
C SER A 115 5.82 10.00 9.89
N ILE A 116 5.66 11.02 9.04
CA ILE A 116 6.61 11.42 8.01
C ILE A 116 6.93 12.91 8.23
N PRO A 117 8.19 13.28 8.52
CA PRO A 117 8.60 14.68 8.57
C PRO A 117 8.28 15.45 7.28
N HIS A 118 7.96 16.74 7.41
CA HIS A 118 7.53 17.58 6.28
C HIS A 118 8.48 17.50 5.08
N GLU A 119 9.78 17.57 5.32
CA GLU A 119 10.82 17.56 4.29
C GLU A 119 10.80 16.28 3.42
N LEU A 120 10.43 15.13 4.00
CA LEU A 120 10.41 13.86 3.28
C LEU A 120 9.32 13.81 2.21
N VAL A 121 8.28 14.62 2.35
CA VAL A 121 7.22 14.73 1.34
C VAL A 121 7.79 15.20 0.00
N LYS A 122 8.77 16.09 0.00
CA LYS A 122 9.44 16.56 -1.23
C LYS A 122 10.60 15.67 -1.64
N GLU A 123 11.33 15.08 -0.69
CA GLU A 123 12.43 14.15 -0.99
C GLU A 123 11.92 12.86 -1.69
N TYR A 124 10.82 12.29 -1.20
CA TYR A 124 10.26 11.03 -1.71
C TYR A 124 9.05 11.21 -2.62
N GLY A 125 8.41 12.37 -2.55
CA GLY A 125 7.25 12.68 -3.39
C GLY A 125 7.64 13.13 -4.79
N PHE A 126 6.63 13.27 -5.63
CA PHE A 126 6.79 13.87 -6.95
C PHE A 126 5.77 14.99 -7.14
N TYR A 127 6.20 16.02 -7.85
CA TYR A 127 5.35 17.15 -8.17
C TYR A 127 4.35 16.78 -9.26
N ASN A 128 3.06 16.96 -8.96
CA ASN A 128 1.97 16.79 -9.91
C ASN A 128 1.56 18.16 -10.45
N LYS A 129 1.96 18.45 -11.69
CA LYS A 129 1.67 19.71 -12.38
C LYS A 129 0.17 19.98 -12.56
N HIS A 130 -0.63 18.94 -12.82
CA HIS A 130 -2.07 19.10 -13.05
C HIS A 130 -2.85 19.49 -11.80
N GLN A 131 -2.43 18.99 -10.64
CA GLN A 131 -3.09 19.27 -9.35
C GLN A 131 -2.38 20.36 -8.53
N ASN A 132 -1.27 20.90 -9.05
CA ASN A 132 -0.43 21.93 -8.46
C ASN A 132 -0.02 21.62 -7.01
N GLY A 133 0.69 20.49 -6.83
CA GLY A 133 1.15 20.07 -5.51
C GLY A 133 2.02 18.81 -5.57
N TYR A 134 2.42 18.33 -4.39
CA TYR A 134 3.19 17.10 -4.25
C TYR A 134 2.28 15.93 -3.94
N THR A 135 2.60 14.76 -4.46
CA THR A 135 2.00 13.51 -4.00
C THR A 135 3.11 12.56 -3.60
N LEU A 136 2.82 11.70 -2.63
CA LEU A 136 3.78 10.81 -2.02
C LEU A 136 3.27 9.38 -2.15
N ARG A 137 4.13 8.46 -2.55
CA ARG A 137 3.86 7.02 -2.48
C ARG A 137 4.49 6.48 -1.21
N ILE A 138 3.73 5.70 -0.44
CA ILE A 138 4.29 4.91 0.66
C ILE A 138 5.08 3.76 0.03
N SER A 139 6.37 3.98 -0.23
CA SER A 139 7.31 3.02 -0.80
C SER A 139 8.11 2.33 0.31
N ASN A 140 8.71 1.17 0.01
CA ASN A 140 9.61 0.50 0.93
C ASN A 140 10.81 1.37 1.32
N LEU A 141 11.31 2.20 0.40
CA LEU A 141 12.41 3.12 0.69
C LEU A 141 12.01 4.18 1.73
N LEU A 142 10.81 4.77 1.59
CA LEU A 142 10.29 5.71 2.59
C LEU A 142 10.08 5.01 3.94
N LEU A 143 9.52 3.80 3.94
CA LEU A 143 9.29 3.01 5.17
C LEU A 143 10.59 2.64 5.90
N LYS A 144 11.72 2.59 5.21
CA LYS A 144 13.04 2.29 5.78
C LYS A 144 13.85 3.55 6.14
N ASP A 145 13.36 4.75 5.83
CA ASP A 145 14.04 5.98 6.21
C ASP A 145 14.00 6.11 7.74
N PRO A 146 15.15 6.29 8.42
CA PRO A 146 15.20 6.34 9.88
C PRO A 146 14.47 7.55 10.49
N ARG A 147 14.10 8.55 9.67
CA ARG A 147 13.30 9.71 10.09
C ARG A 147 11.79 9.43 10.06
N VAL A 148 11.36 8.29 9.50
CA VAL A 148 9.95 7.87 9.50
C VAL A 148 9.68 7.02 10.73
N THR A 149 8.62 7.38 11.46
CA THR A 149 8.21 6.66 12.67
C THR A 149 7.04 5.75 12.34
N ASP A 150 7.15 4.46 12.63
CA ASP A 150 6.02 3.54 12.60
C ASP A 150 5.11 3.80 13.82
N LEU A 151 3.83 4.01 13.55
CA LEU A 151 2.81 4.32 14.54
C LEU A 151 1.82 3.16 14.74
N ILE A 152 1.99 2.01 14.08
CA ILE A 152 0.97 0.96 14.07
C ILE A 152 0.59 0.46 15.48
N GLU A 153 1.57 0.39 16.38
CA GLU A 153 1.38 -0.03 17.77
C GLU A 153 0.48 0.93 18.57
N PHE A 154 0.36 2.20 18.18
CA PHE A 154 -0.56 3.16 18.81
C PHE A 154 -2.03 2.86 18.48
N PHE A 155 -2.29 2.18 17.37
CA PHE A 155 -3.64 1.90 16.88
C PHE A 155 -4.11 0.48 17.18
N GLU A 156 -3.18 -0.43 17.44
CA GLU A 156 -3.45 -1.83 17.76
C GLU A 156 -2.78 -2.25 19.08
N PRO A 157 -3.21 -1.71 20.23
CA PRO A 157 -2.52 -1.92 21.52
C PRO A 157 -2.59 -3.38 22.03
N ASP A 158 -3.52 -4.20 21.53
CA ASP A 158 -3.74 -5.59 21.98
C ASP A 158 -3.12 -6.66 21.07
N THR A 159 -2.39 -6.28 20.02
CA THR A 159 -1.69 -7.25 19.18
C THR A 159 -0.31 -7.50 19.78
N ALA A 160 -0.25 -8.34 20.83
CA ALA A 160 0.98 -9.09 21.10
C ALA A 160 1.46 -9.60 19.74
N ARG A 161 2.71 -9.29 19.33
CA ARG A 161 3.28 -9.74 18.05
C ARG A 161 3.13 -11.25 17.98
N SER A 162 2.01 -11.66 17.41
CA SER A 162 1.78 -13.02 17.01
C SER A 162 2.70 -13.15 15.82
N SER A 163 3.84 -13.78 16.07
CA SER A 163 4.68 -14.45 15.08
C SER A 163 3.93 -15.53 14.28
N LYS A 164 2.59 -15.53 14.28
CA LYS A 164 1.81 -16.10 13.19
C LYS A 164 1.92 -15.13 12.02
N GLU A 165 2.66 -15.54 11.01
CA GLU A 165 2.46 -15.07 9.65
C GLU A 165 0.95 -14.97 9.40
N ASN A 166 0.42 -13.75 9.40
CA ASN A 166 -0.89 -13.49 8.85
C ASN A 166 -0.78 -13.92 7.39
N THR A 167 -1.39 -15.05 7.04
CA THR A 167 -1.63 -15.45 5.66
C THR A 167 -2.57 -14.41 5.05
N VAL A 168 -2.03 -13.24 4.73
CA VAL A 168 -2.65 -12.26 3.87
C VAL A 168 -2.86 -12.99 2.56
N LYS A 169 -4.13 -13.17 2.16
CA LYS A 169 -4.41 -13.69 0.83
C LYS A 169 -3.62 -12.85 -0.18
N PRO A 170 -2.79 -13.49 -1.02
CA PRO A 170 -1.82 -12.76 -1.80
C PRO A 170 -2.49 -11.69 -2.66
N ASP A 171 -1.84 -10.54 -2.80
CA ASP A 171 -2.37 -9.42 -3.56
C ASP A 171 -2.85 -9.92 -4.96
N SER A 172 -4.16 -9.83 -5.25
CA SER A 172 -4.73 -10.20 -6.56
C SER A 172 -3.95 -9.69 -7.79
N ASN A 173 -3.21 -8.58 -7.67
CA ASN A 173 -2.31 -8.11 -8.70
C ASN A 173 -1.01 -8.92 -8.77
N ILE A 174 -0.43 -9.33 -7.64
CA ILE A 174 0.77 -10.18 -7.61
C ILE A 174 0.45 -11.57 -8.18
N ILE A 175 -0.73 -12.14 -7.87
CA ILE A 175 -1.17 -13.41 -8.44
C ILE A 175 -1.26 -13.30 -9.96
N ARG A 176 -1.88 -12.22 -10.47
CA ARG A 176 -1.99 -11.96 -11.91
C ARG A 176 -0.63 -11.75 -12.57
N ASP A 177 0.27 -10.99 -11.93
CA ASP A 177 1.61 -10.76 -12.45
C ASP A 177 2.41 -12.08 -12.48
N VAL A 178 2.36 -12.90 -11.42
CA VAL A 178 2.98 -14.25 -11.38
C VAL A 178 2.40 -15.16 -12.47
N GLN A 179 1.08 -15.14 -12.69
CA GLN A 179 0.44 -15.89 -13.78
C GLN A 179 0.89 -15.39 -15.16
N THR A 180 1.02 -14.08 -15.34
CA THR A 180 1.48 -13.47 -16.60
C THR A 180 2.95 -13.82 -16.88
N ILE A 181 3.78 -13.82 -15.84
CA ILE A 181 5.20 -14.17 -15.95
C ILE A 181 5.34 -15.68 -16.20
N GLY A 182 4.51 -16.49 -15.55
CA GLY A 182 4.67 -17.94 -15.45
C GLY A 182 5.59 -18.29 -14.28
N MET A 183 5.15 -19.23 -13.43
CA MET A 183 5.84 -19.54 -12.18
C MET A 183 7.28 -20.00 -12.40
N GLN A 184 7.53 -20.87 -13.39
CA GLN A 184 8.88 -21.35 -13.71
C GLN A 184 9.79 -20.22 -14.24
N THR A 185 9.27 -19.41 -15.16
CA THR A 185 9.98 -18.23 -15.68
C THR A 185 10.33 -17.24 -14.57
N PHE A 186 9.45 -17.05 -13.59
CA PHE A 186 9.72 -16.15 -12.46
C PHE A 186 10.96 -16.59 -11.68
N ILE A 187 11.10 -17.89 -11.45
CA ILE A 187 12.23 -18.48 -10.72
C ILE A 187 13.50 -18.41 -11.55
N GLU A 188 13.43 -18.85 -12.80
CA GLU A 188 14.57 -18.91 -13.73
C GLU A 188 15.28 -17.57 -13.87
N TYR A 189 14.51 -16.48 -13.94
CA TYR A 189 15.06 -15.14 -14.14
C TYR A 189 15.13 -14.32 -12.84
N TYR A 190 14.78 -14.89 -11.68
CA TYR A 190 14.67 -14.16 -10.41
C TYR A 190 15.96 -13.39 -10.10
N GLN A 191 17.09 -14.11 -10.09
CA GLN A 191 18.39 -13.55 -9.77
C GLN A 191 18.85 -12.49 -10.78
N CYS A 192 18.48 -12.62 -12.06
CA CYS A 192 18.83 -11.63 -13.07
C CYS A 192 18.19 -10.27 -12.76
N VAL A 193 16.90 -10.28 -12.36
CA VAL A 193 16.20 -9.04 -12.03
C VAL A 193 16.64 -8.50 -10.67
N GLU A 194 16.86 -9.39 -9.69
CA GLU A 194 17.37 -9.03 -8.36
C GLU A 194 18.77 -8.39 -8.45
N SER A 195 19.63 -8.87 -9.34
CA SER A 195 20.95 -8.29 -9.60
C SER A 195 20.90 -6.99 -10.42
N GLY A 196 19.71 -6.45 -10.68
CA GLY A 196 19.52 -5.16 -11.35
C GLY A 196 19.51 -5.18 -12.88
N MET A 197 19.34 -6.34 -13.53
CA MET A 197 19.26 -6.41 -14.99
C MET A 197 18.11 -5.55 -15.53
N ASP A 198 18.39 -4.75 -16.55
CA ASP A 198 17.38 -3.94 -17.22
C ASP A 198 16.45 -4.78 -18.11
N ALA A 199 15.28 -4.20 -18.44
CA ALA A 199 14.26 -4.90 -19.20
C ALA A 199 14.72 -5.30 -20.61
N THR A 200 15.59 -4.51 -21.24
CA THR A 200 16.08 -4.80 -22.60
C THR A 200 16.99 -6.02 -22.60
N ASN A 201 17.93 -6.06 -21.66
CA ASN A 201 18.84 -7.18 -21.49
C ASN A 201 18.11 -8.45 -21.04
N LEU A 202 17.11 -8.32 -20.16
CA LEU A 202 16.27 -9.45 -19.73
C LEU A 202 15.49 -10.05 -20.90
N VAL A 203 14.87 -9.22 -21.75
CA VAL A 203 14.16 -9.68 -22.95
C VAL A 203 15.09 -10.40 -23.91
N LYS A 204 16.28 -9.84 -24.16
CA LYS A 204 17.27 -10.46 -25.04
C LYS A 204 17.69 -11.84 -24.52
N LYS A 205 17.92 -11.96 -23.21
CA LYS A 205 18.26 -13.24 -22.56
C LYS A 205 17.12 -14.25 -22.71
N MET A 206 15.89 -13.87 -22.41
CA MET A 206 14.70 -14.73 -22.56
C MET A 206 14.51 -15.26 -23.99
N VAL A 207 14.63 -14.41 -25.00
CA VAL A 207 14.48 -14.84 -26.41
C VAL A 207 15.65 -15.72 -26.86
N THR A 208 16.83 -15.54 -26.28
CA THR A 208 18.01 -16.38 -26.59
C THR A 208 17.87 -17.78 -26.00
N GLU A 209 17.36 -17.89 -24.76
CA GLU A 209 17.19 -19.16 -24.04
C GLU A 209 15.90 -19.89 -24.43
N HIS A 210 14.89 -19.15 -24.87
CA HIS A 210 13.61 -19.65 -25.39
C HIS A 210 13.37 -19.17 -26.82
N PRO A 211 14.06 -19.76 -27.82
CA PRO A 211 13.94 -19.36 -29.22
C PRO A 211 12.52 -19.54 -29.80
N GLU A 212 11.69 -20.34 -29.14
CA GLU A 212 10.27 -20.55 -29.48
C GLU A 212 9.36 -19.40 -29.03
N TRP A 213 9.83 -18.49 -28.17
CA TRP A 213 9.05 -17.35 -27.72
C TRP A 213 9.10 -16.19 -28.70
N LYS A 214 7.92 -15.61 -28.98
CA LYS A 214 7.86 -14.29 -29.61
C LYS A 214 8.47 -13.25 -28.68
N GLU A 215 9.19 -12.27 -29.23
CA GLU A 215 9.77 -11.17 -28.47
C GLU A 215 8.72 -10.39 -27.65
N SER A 216 7.50 -10.25 -28.17
CA SER A 216 6.38 -9.62 -27.45
C SER A 216 5.98 -10.38 -26.17
N THR A 217 6.08 -11.71 -26.18
CA THR A 217 5.87 -12.56 -25.00
C THR A 217 6.96 -12.30 -23.96
N ALA A 218 8.23 -12.31 -24.37
CA ALA A 218 9.36 -12.01 -23.49
C ALA A 218 9.25 -10.59 -22.88
N ARG A 219 8.89 -9.58 -23.68
CA ARG A 219 8.65 -8.20 -23.21
C ARG A 219 7.55 -8.13 -22.15
N THR A 220 6.46 -8.86 -22.34
CA THR A 220 5.34 -8.90 -21.39
C THR A 220 5.77 -9.52 -20.05
N LYS A 221 6.49 -10.65 -20.10
CA LYS A 221 7.03 -11.34 -18.92
C LYS A 221 8.04 -10.45 -18.19
N ALA A 222 9.03 -9.90 -18.90
CA ALA A 222 10.03 -9.00 -18.34
C ALA A 222 9.42 -7.75 -17.69
N SER A 223 8.41 -7.13 -18.32
CA SER A 223 7.74 -5.94 -17.77
C SER A 223 6.97 -6.25 -16.49
N SER A 224 6.30 -7.40 -16.46
CA SER A 224 5.56 -7.86 -15.28
C SER A 224 6.54 -8.20 -14.15
N MET A 225 7.65 -8.87 -14.46
CA MET A 225 8.70 -9.20 -13.50
C MET A 225 9.32 -7.94 -12.89
N ARG A 226 9.70 -6.96 -13.72
CA ARG A 226 10.18 -5.65 -13.25
C ARG A 226 9.16 -4.93 -12.36
N ARG A 227 7.86 -5.06 -12.65
CA ARG A 227 6.80 -4.48 -11.83
C ARG A 227 6.74 -5.13 -10.44
N VAL A 228 6.86 -6.46 -10.37
CA VAL A 228 6.93 -7.20 -9.11
C VAL A 228 8.08 -6.70 -8.24
N PHE A 229 9.29 -6.62 -8.80
CA PHE A 229 10.47 -6.13 -8.08
C PHE A 229 10.38 -4.65 -7.71
N LYS A 230 9.85 -3.80 -8.61
CA LYS A 230 9.64 -2.37 -8.33
C LYS A 230 8.67 -2.11 -7.18
N ASN A 231 7.73 -3.04 -6.95
CA ASN A 231 6.76 -2.96 -5.86
C ASN A 231 7.22 -3.69 -4.58
N ASP A 232 8.48 -4.17 -4.53
CA ASP A 232 9.02 -5.00 -3.44
C ASP A 232 8.15 -6.25 -3.14
N SER A 233 7.40 -6.73 -4.14
CA SER A 233 6.49 -7.87 -4.01
C SER A 233 7.16 -9.18 -4.46
N ASN A 234 8.48 -9.18 -4.67
CA ASN A 234 9.25 -10.34 -5.13
C ASN A 234 9.23 -11.48 -4.10
N ILE A 235 9.34 -11.19 -2.81
CA ILE A 235 9.25 -12.21 -1.75
C ILE A 235 7.82 -12.77 -1.66
N GLU A 236 6.80 -11.92 -1.76
CA GLU A 236 5.40 -12.36 -1.79
C GLU A 236 5.14 -13.27 -3.01
N ALA A 237 5.67 -12.93 -4.18
CA ALA A 237 5.61 -13.78 -5.38
C ALA A 237 6.28 -15.14 -5.16
N LEU A 238 7.45 -15.19 -4.52
CA LEU A 238 8.11 -16.46 -4.19
C LEU A 238 7.23 -17.31 -3.28
N LYS A 239 6.63 -16.72 -2.23
CA LYS A 239 5.72 -17.43 -1.30
C LYS A 239 4.51 -18.02 -2.03
N ILE A 240 3.89 -17.25 -2.94
CA ILE A 240 2.78 -17.73 -3.78
C ILE A 240 3.20 -18.93 -4.63
N ILE A 241 4.38 -18.86 -5.24
CA ILE A 241 4.88 -19.94 -6.08
C ILE A 241 5.18 -21.18 -5.24
N TYR A 242 5.75 -21.02 -4.06
CA TYR A 242 6.05 -22.11 -3.13
C TYR A 242 4.79 -22.86 -2.68
N GLU A 243 3.71 -22.13 -2.39
CA GLU A 243 2.42 -22.69 -1.98
C GLU A 243 1.62 -23.30 -3.15
N SER A 244 2.09 -23.16 -4.40
CA SER A 244 1.41 -23.67 -5.58
C SER A 244 1.45 -25.21 -5.66
N ASN A 245 0.33 -25.79 -6.10
CA ASN A 245 0.20 -27.21 -6.46
C ASN A 245 0.51 -27.49 -7.94
N HIS A 246 1.07 -26.51 -8.67
CA HIS A 246 1.39 -26.68 -10.07
C HIS A 246 2.50 -27.73 -10.28
N SER A 247 2.31 -28.66 -11.21
CA SER A 247 3.20 -29.80 -11.44
C SER A 247 4.66 -29.43 -11.74
N ALA A 248 4.88 -28.25 -12.33
CA ALA A 248 6.21 -27.70 -12.59
C ALA A 248 6.95 -27.20 -11.34
N ILE A 249 6.29 -27.07 -10.18
CA ILE A 249 6.90 -26.63 -8.92
C ILE A 249 7.18 -27.87 -8.06
N THR A 250 8.33 -28.49 -8.34
CA THR A 250 8.81 -29.69 -7.64
C THR A 250 9.33 -29.37 -6.24
N ASP A 251 9.49 -30.38 -5.39
CA ASP A 251 10.08 -30.22 -4.05
C ASP A 251 11.50 -29.64 -4.10
N GLU A 252 12.27 -29.95 -5.16
CA GLU A 252 13.59 -29.36 -5.39
C GLU A 252 13.49 -27.84 -5.63
N ILE A 253 12.51 -27.40 -6.42
CA ILE A 253 12.24 -25.99 -6.65
C ILE A 253 11.78 -25.32 -5.35
N LYS A 254 10.89 -25.96 -4.58
CA LYS A 254 10.44 -25.46 -3.28
C LYS A 254 11.60 -25.28 -2.30
N SER A 255 12.55 -26.23 -2.27
CA SER A 255 13.77 -26.10 -1.47
C SER A 255 14.61 -24.90 -1.90
N LYS A 256 14.80 -24.66 -3.21
CA LYS A 256 15.52 -23.49 -3.72
C LYS A 256 14.83 -22.18 -3.36
N LEU A 257 13.50 -22.11 -3.48
CA LEU A 257 12.70 -20.93 -3.12
C LEU A 257 12.89 -20.54 -1.65
N SER A 258 12.91 -21.52 -0.74
CA SER A 258 13.10 -21.26 0.69
C SER A 258 14.43 -20.56 1.02
N THR A 259 15.46 -20.76 0.20
CA THR A 259 16.78 -20.12 0.37
C THR A 259 16.82 -18.68 -0.16
N LEU A 260 15.90 -18.31 -1.07
CA LEU A 260 15.88 -17.00 -1.73
C LEU A 260 15.21 -15.91 -0.88
N TRP A 261 14.29 -16.26 0.03
CA TRP A 261 13.63 -15.29 0.92
C TRP A 261 14.17 -15.27 2.36
N SER A 262 15.13 -16.14 2.68
CA SER A 262 15.75 -16.23 4.01
C SER A 262 17.01 -15.34 4.14
N LYS A 263 17.27 -14.51 3.12
CA LYS A 263 18.31 -13.46 3.08
C LYS A 263 17.67 -12.10 3.26
#